data_AF-A0A7C5EK99-F1
#
_entry.id   AF-A0A7C5EK99-F1
#
_cell.length_a   1.000
_cell.length_b   1.000
_cell.length_c   1.000
_cell.angle_alpha   90.00
_cell.angle_beta   90.00
_cell.angle_gamma   90.00
#
_symmetry.space_group_name_H-M   'P 1'
#
loop_
_entity.id
_entity.type
_entity.pdbx_description
1 polymer ?
#
loop_
_entity_poly.entity_id
_entity_poly.type
_entity_poly.pdbx_seq_one_letter_code
_entity_poly.pdbx_strand_id
1 'polypeptide(L)'
;MTGNELRQAYLDFFKGKGHAVITGSSLIPQNDPTVLFTTAGMHPLVPYLLGEPHPAGKRLCNCQKCIRTGDIDDVGDFSHLTFFEMLGNWSLGDYFKEEAIAWSFEFLTSPSYLGFSPENLFVTVFAGSEAAPRDTEAIQIWKKHGIPDSRIFELPMSDNWWGPAGQTGPCGPDTEMFIDTGRPPCGPQCRPGCRCGKYFEIWNDVFMQYEKTRDGRYLPLKQHNVDTGMGVERTVAMMQGKSSVYETELFAPLIEAISAASGRKMDEGGEVGRAFRIIADHCRSAVFILGDEQGIVPGNLGQGYVLRRLIRRAVRFARRLEMREGFFRPLAEAVVGAYRHIYPELDQNRERILTELDKEEAKFEATLSRGMAEMDKVLLGMKESGQRVLPGRTAFRLYDTYGFPLEFTQEICREQGLAVDVEGFNSSFEAHREISRQGVDRAFKGGLADHSEMTTRLHTATHLLHRSLQIVLGDHVRQKGSNITAERLRFDFTHNAKMTPDEIRKVEELVNDAIRRDLPVVVEQMSLEDAKSRGAMALFTTKYGEMVKVYSIGDFSREVCGGPHVSRTGELGRFRIVKEEASSAGVRRIRAVLEDVCGPDIPQTQNQG
;
A
#
# COMPACT_ATOMS: atom_id res chain seq x y z
N MET A 1 -25.46 12.82 -4.27
CA MET A 1 -24.77 11.76 -5.03
C MET A 1 -24.15 10.77 -4.05
N THR A 2 -24.34 9.47 -4.27
CA THR A 2 -23.70 8.37 -3.52
C THR A 2 -22.34 8.02 -4.11
N GLY A 3 -21.50 7.27 -3.40
CA GLY A 3 -20.22 6.80 -3.93
C GLY A 3 -20.37 5.90 -5.16
N ASN A 4 -21.43 5.09 -5.24
CA ASN A 4 -21.69 4.27 -6.42
C ASN A 4 -22.02 5.12 -7.65
N GLU A 5 -22.86 6.15 -7.46
CA GLU A 5 -23.16 7.11 -8.52
C GLU A 5 -21.92 7.87 -8.96
N LEU A 6 -21.06 8.30 -8.03
CA LEU A 6 -19.80 8.99 -8.35
C LEU A 6 -18.86 8.10 -9.17
N ARG A 7 -18.61 6.85 -8.72
CA ARG A 7 -17.75 5.91 -9.44
C ARG A 7 -18.25 5.69 -10.87
N GLN A 8 -19.55 5.45 -11.03
CA GLN A 8 -20.15 5.21 -12.34
C GLN A 8 -20.07 6.46 -13.23
N ALA A 9 -20.45 7.64 -12.71
CA ALA A 9 -20.40 8.90 -13.45
C ALA A 9 -18.99 9.23 -13.95
N TYR A 10 -17.98 9.02 -13.10
CA TYR A 10 -16.57 9.24 -13.46
C TYR A 10 -16.11 8.29 -14.57
N LEU A 11 -16.39 6.99 -14.44
CA LEU A 11 -16.00 6.00 -15.44
C LEU A 11 -16.70 6.23 -16.77
N ASP A 12 -18.00 6.55 -16.77
CA ASP A 12 -18.75 6.85 -17.99
C ASP A 12 -18.27 8.14 -18.66
N PHE A 13 -17.93 9.17 -17.88
CA PHE A 13 -17.36 10.41 -18.38
C PHE A 13 -16.07 10.16 -19.16
N PHE A 14 -15.10 9.48 -18.55
CA PHE A 14 -13.82 9.21 -19.21
C PHE A 14 -13.91 8.18 -20.33
N LYS A 15 -14.82 7.20 -20.22
CA LYS A 15 -15.16 6.33 -21.35
C LYS A 15 -15.68 7.15 -22.55
N GLY A 16 -16.48 8.18 -22.30
CA GLY A 16 -16.92 9.14 -23.32
C GLY A 16 -15.79 9.97 -23.93
N LYS A 17 -14.65 10.12 -23.24
CA LYS A 17 -13.41 10.75 -23.75
C LYS A 17 -12.45 9.75 -24.41
N GLY A 18 -12.88 8.49 -24.57
CA GLY A 18 -12.10 7.44 -25.23
C GLY A 18 -11.15 6.68 -24.32
N HIS A 19 -11.29 6.79 -23.00
CA HIS A 19 -10.53 5.97 -22.05
C HIS A 19 -11.11 4.56 -21.97
N ALA A 20 -10.21 3.57 -21.92
CA ALA A 20 -10.58 2.21 -21.57
C ALA A 20 -10.76 2.08 -20.06
N VAL A 21 -11.91 1.57 -19.64
CA VAL A 21 -12.16 1.22 -18.23
C VAL A 21 -11.40 -0.06 -17.92
N ILE A 22 -10.37 0.03 -17.07
CA ILE A 22 -9.60 -1.12 -16.62
C ILE A 22 -10.02 -1.52 -15.20
N THR A 23 -9.77 -2.78 -14.84
CA THR A 23 -10.02 -3.25 -13.47
C THR A 23 -9.00 -2.65 -12.49
N GLY A 24 -9.46 -2.30 -11.29
CA GLY A 24 -8.56 -2.01 -10.18
C GLY A 24 -7.68 -3.21 -9.83
N SER A 25 -6.50 -2.95 -9.28
CA SER A 25 -5.55 -3.97 -8.82
C SER A 25 -5.76 -4.32 -7.35
N SER A 26 -5.15 -5.43 -6.93
CA SER A 26 -5.05 -5.84 -5.52
C SER A 26 -4.45 -4.73 -4.65
N LEU A 27 -4.88 -4.66 -3.39
CA LEU A 27 -4.28 -3.81 -2.36
C LEU A 27 -2.84 -4.19 -2.04
N ILE A 28 -2.46 -5.42 -2.41
CA ILE A 28 -1.14 -5.98 -2.19
C ILE A 28 -0.39 -5.93 -3.53
N PRO A 29 0.62 -5.06 -3.67
CA PRO A 29 1.40 -4.97 -4.90
C PRO A 29 2.06 -6.31 -5.23
N GLN A 30 1.98 -6.70 -6.50
CA GLN A 30 2.71 -7.88 -7.00
C GLN A 30 4.04 -7.43 -7.56
N ASN A 31 5.12 -8.05 -7.09
CA ASN A 31 6.48 -7.77 -7.57
C ASN A 31 6.93 -6.30 -7.41
N ASP A 32 6.24 -5.51 -6.58
CA ASP A 32 6.70 -4.20 -6.13
C ASP A 32 7.18 -4.32 -4.67
N PRO A 33 8.49 -4.41 -4.47
CA PRO A 33 9.11 -4.51 -3.16
C PRO A 33 9.36 -3.16 -2.46
N THR A 34 9.00 -2.03 -3.08
CA THR A 34 9.18 -0.67 -2.52
C THR A 34 8.07 -0.29 -1.55
N VAL A 35 6.86 -0.81 -1.75
CA VAL A 35 5.68 -0.51 -0.93
C VAL A 35 5.00 -1.76 -0.39
N LEU A 36 4.40 -1.64 0.80
CA LEU A 36 3.64 -2.74 1.41
C LEU A 36 2.22 -2.84 0.85
N PHE A 37 1.61 -1.72 0.46
CA PHE A 37 0.27 -1.69 -0.10
C PHE A 37 0.25 -0.79 -1.32
N THR A 38 -0.73 -0.98 -2.21
CA THR A 38 -1.03 -0.05 -3.29
C THR A 38 -1.49 1.27 -2.66
N THR A 39 -0.71 2.36 -2.80
CA THR A 39 -0.96 3.64 -2.12
C THR A 39 -1.60 4.70 -3.04
N ALA A 40 -1.61 4.46 -4.36
CA ALA A 40 -2.18 5.33 -5.37
C ALA A 40 -2.63 4.55 -6.62
N GLY A 41 -3.52 5.15 -7.41
CA GLY A 41 -4.05 4.59 -8.66
C GLY A 41 -2.98 4.25 -9.70
N MET A 42 -1.93 5.07 -9.79
CA MET A 42 -0.83 4.86 -10.75
C MET A 42 0.13 3.72 -10.42
N HIS A 43 0.18 3.22 -9.17
CA HIS A 43 1.17 2.23 -8.75
C HIS A 43 1.22 0.99 -9.66
N PRO A 44 0.09 0.37 -10.03
CA PRO A 44 0.08 -0.76 -10.96
C PRO A 44 0.45 -0.38 -12.41
N LEU A 45 0.52 0.92 -12.72
CA LEU A 45 0.72 1.46 -14.07
C LEU A 45 2.14 1.98 -14.33
N VAL A 46 3.04 1.96 -13.34
CA VAL A 46 4.43 2.44 -13.45
C VAL A 46 5.15 1.96 -14.72
N PRO A 47 5.12 0.66 -15.10
CA PRO A 47 5.82 0.21 -16.30
C PRO A 47 5.35 0.93 -17.58
N TYR A 48 4.05 1.21 -17.66
CA TYR A 48 3.46 1.86 -18.83
C TYR A 48 3.71 3.37 -18.86
N LEU A 49 3.77 4.00 -17.67
CA LEU A 49 4.19 5.40 -17.52
C LEU A 49 5.65 5.62 -17.94
N LEU A 50 6.50 4.59 -17.81
CA LEU A 50 7.88 4.58 -18.28
C LEU A 50 8.02 4.28 -19.79
N GLY A 51 6.92 3.99 -20.48
CA GLY A 51 6.87 3.84 -21.93
C GLY A 51 6.56 2.43 -22.45
N GLU A 52 6.28 1.45 -21.58
CA GLU A 52 5.72 0.19 -22.05
C GLU A 52 4.29 0.38 -22.60
N PRO A 53 3.92 -0.29 -23.71
CA PRO A 53 2.56 -0.24 -24.21
C PRO A 53 1.60 -0.99 -23.27
N HIS A 54 0.48 -0.37 -22.93
CA HIS A 54 -0.60 -1.03 -22.18
C HIS A 54 -1.59 -1.73 -23.13
N PRO A 55 -2.05 -2.95 -22.85
CA PRO A 55 -2.90 -3.73 -23.76
C PRO A 55 -4.26 -3.06 -24.07
N ALA A 56 -4.80 -2.28 -23.14
CA ALA A 56 -6.04 -1.53 -23.33
C ALA A 56 -5.88 -0.17 -24.05
N GLY A 57 -4.67 0.15 -24.53
CA GLY A 57 -4.37 1.41 -25.22
C GLY A 57 -3.74 2.48 -24.31
N LYS A 58 -3.75 3.73 -24.77
CA LYS A 58 -3.03 4.85 -24.13
C LYS A 58 -3.85 5.70 -23.15
N ARG A 59 -5.17 5.52 -23.14
CA ARG A 59 -6.10 6.26 -22.27
C ARG A 59 -6.79 5.25 -21.37
N LEU A 60 -6.58 5.35 -20.06
CA LEU A 60 -7.07 4.36 -19.09
C LEU A 60 -7.85 5.07 -17.98
N CYS A 61 -8.89 4.45 -17.44
CA CYS A 61 -9.52 4.92 -16.20
C CYS A 61 -9.97 3.75 -15.32
N ASN A 62 -9.96 3.94 -14.00
CA ASN A 62 -10.48 2.95 -13.05
C ASN A 62 -10.86 3.59 -11.71
N CYS A 63 -11.32 2.74 -10.79
CA CYS A 63 -11.36 3.02 -9.36
C CYS A 63 -10.41 2.06 -8.65
N GLN A 64 -9.34 2.58 -8.06
CA GLN A 64 -8.31 1.80 -7.37
C GLN A 64 -8.54 1.83 -5.86
N LYS A 65 -8.57 0.65 -5.24
CA LYS A 65 -8.45 0.48 -3.79
C LYS A 65 -7.05 0.87 -3.33
N CYS A 66 -6.94 1.76 -2.35
CA CYS A 66 -5.67 2.26 -1.85
C CYS A 66 -5.57 2.10 -0.33
N ILE A 67 -4.36 1.83 0.17
CA ILE A 67 -4.04 1.92 1.60
C ILE A 67 -2.86 2.86 1.81
N ARG A 68 -3.01 3.81 2.74
CA ARG A 68 -1.94 4.68 3.23
C ARG A 68 -1.85 4.59 4.74
N THR A 69 -0.66 4.30 5.25
CA THR A 69 -0.40 4.22 6.70
C THR A 69 0.56 5.27 7.21
N GLY A 70 1.06 6.16 6.33
CA GLY A 70 1.86 7.32 6.74
C GLY A 70 1.07 8.25 7.65
N ASP A 71 -0.21 8.46 7.33
CA ASP A 71 -1.10 9.39 8.02
C ASP A 71 -1.98 8.69 9.08
N ILE A 72 -1.58 7.50 9.55
CA ILE A 72 -2.37 6.72 10.51
C ILE A 72 -2.66 7.48 11.81
N ASP A 73 -1.78 8.42 12.20
CA ASP A 73 -1.96 9.24 13.41
C ASP A 73 -2.99 10.37 13.21
N ASP A 74 -3.17 10.83 11.97
CA ASP A 74 -4.16 11.84 11.59
C ASP A 74 -5.59 11.24 11.47
N VAL A 75 -5.69 9.93 11.24
CA VAL A 75 -6.98 9.19 11.24
C VAL A 75 -7.74 9.42 12.55
N GLY A 76 -9.04 9.67 12.41
CA GLY A 76 -9.90 10.16 13.49
C GLY A 76 -10.13 11.67 13.44
N ASP A 77 -9.50 12.39 12.51
CA ASP A 77 -9.95 13.72 12.10
C ASP A 77 -11.16 13.66 11.15
N PHE A 78 -11.41 14.71 10.37
CA PHE A 78 -12.58 14.81 9.50
C PHE A 78 -12.37 14.22 8.09
N SER A 79 -11.16 13.85 7.68
CA SER A 79 -10.88 13.52 6.26
C SER A 79 -9.84 12.44 6.00
N HIS A 80 -8.96 12.11 6.95
CA HIS A 80 -7.93 11.10 6.76
C HIS A 80 -8.49 9.70 6.94
N LEU A 81 -8.04 8.80 6.07
CA LEU A 81 -8.45 7.41 6.00
C LEU A 81 -7.21 6.54 5.75
N THR A 82 -7.16 5.35 6.36
CA THR A 82 -6.11 4.38 6.02
C THR A 82 -6.45 3.60 4.75
N PHE A 83 -7.71 3.27 4.53
CA PHE A 83 -8.22 2.72 3.26
C PHE A 83 -9.12 3.75 2.60
N PHE A 84 -8.96 3.94 1.30
CA PHE A 84 -9.84 4.78 0.51
C PHE A 84 -9.83 4.33 -0.95
N GLU A 85 -10.81 4.80 -1.71
CA GLU A 85 -10.87 4.54 -3.14
C GLU A 85 -10.44 5.78 -3.92
N MET A 86 -9.58 5.56 -4.91
CA MET A 86 -9.05 6.59 -5.78
C MET A 86 -9.55 6.34 -7.20
N LEU A 87 -10.43 7.21 -7.67
CA LEU A 87 -10.77 7.29 -9.09
C LEU A 87 -9.60 7.93 -9.83
N GLY A 88 -9.21 7.37 -10.96
CA GLY A 88 -8.12 7.91 -11.75
C GLY A 88 -8.31 7.72 -13.24
N ASN A 89 -7.76 8.65 -14.01
CA ASN A 89 -7.61 8.58 -15.43
C ASN A 89 -6.14 8.83 -15.81
N TRP A 90 -5.63 8.08 -16.78
CA TRP A 90 -4.24 8.10 -17.19
C TRP A 90 -4.10 8.37 -18.68
N SER A 91 -3.14 9.25 -19.01
CA SER A 91 -2.62 9.45 -20.35
C SER A 91 -1.23 8.83 -20.44
N LEU A 92 -1.04 7.86 -21.32
CA LEU A 92 0.24 7.23 -21.60
C LEU A 92 0.82 7.81 -22.91
N GLY A 93 1.28 9.07 -22.85
CA GLY A 93 1.83 9.76 -24.02
C GLY A 93 0.80 10.13 -25.09
N ASP A 94 -0.42 10.51 -24.71
CA ASP A 94 -1.50 10.83 -25.66
C ASP A 94 -2.02 12.27 -25.53
N TYR A 95 -2.54 12.66 -24.36
CA TYR A 95 -2.91 14.04 -24.00
C TYR A 95 -2.12 14.54 -22.78
N PHE A 96 -2.14 15.84 -22.50
CA PHE A 96 -1.41 16.43 -21.37
C PHE A 96 -2.26 17.49 -20.62
N LYS A 97 -1.68 18.62 -20.22
CA LYS A 97 -2.33 19.57 -19.29
C LYS A 97 -3.61 20.19 -19.84
N GLU A 98 -3.63 20.58 -21.11
CA GLU A 98 -4.79 21.27 -21.71
C GLU A 98 -6.05 20.41 -21.62
N GLU A 99 -6.00 19.16 -22.09
CA GLU A 99 -7.15 18.26 -22.02
C GLU A 99 -7.43 17.80 -20.59
N ALA A 100 -6.40 17.50 -19.79
CA ALA A 100 -6.57 17.03 -18.42
C ALA A 100 -7.34 18.06 -17.58
N ILE A 101 -6.85 19.29 -17.52
CA ILE A 101 -7.47 20.37 -16.74
C ILE A 101 -8.86 20.70 -17.30
N ALA A 102 -9.04 20.72 -18.62
CA ALA A 102 -10.33 20.98 -19.23
C ALA A 102 -11.39 19.93 -18.82
N TRP A 103 -11.03 18.65 -18.86
CA TRP A 103 -11.93 17.57 -18.45
C TRP A 103 -12.17 17.54 -16.95
N SER A 104 -11.15 17.86 -16.14
CA SER A 104 -11.30 17.98 -14.70
C SER A 104 -12.28 19.10 -14.34
N PHE A 105 -12.13 20.28 -14.97
CA PHE A 105 -13.08 21.39 -14.80
C PHE A 105 -14.50 21.02 -15.26
N GLU A 106 -14.63 20.38 -16.43
CA GLU A 106 -15.93 19.95 -16.97
C GLU A 106 -16.63 18.97 -16.02
N PHE A 107 -15.93 17.95 -15.53
CA PHE A 107 -16.52 16.94 -14.64
C PHE A 107 -16.94 17.55 -13.30
N LEU A 108 -16.13 18.46 -12.74
CA LEU A 108 -16.42 19.14 -11.48
C LEU A 108 -17.61 20.09 -11.58
N THR A 109 -17.72 20.86 -12.65
CA THR A 109 -18.64 22.02 -12.71
C THR A 109 -19.89 21.79 -13.56
N SER A 110 -19.87 20.83 -14.49
CA SER A 110 -21.03 20.56 -15.35
C SER A 110 -22.21 20.03 -14.52
N PRO A 111 -23.42 20.59 -14.68
CA PRO A 111 -24.64 20.08 -14.05
C PRO A 111 -24.99 18.64 -14.47
N SER A 112 -24.38 18.12 -15.54
CA SER A 112 -24.57 16.73 -15.98
C SER A 112 -23.75 15.73 -15.14
N TYR A 113 -22.78 16.21 -14.35
CA TYR A 113 -21.89 15.41 -13.51
C TYR A 113 -21.97 15.89 -12.06
N LEU A 114 -20.94 16.57 -11.54
CA LEU A 114 -20.91 16.98 -10.14
C LEU A 114 -21.58 18.33 -9.88
N GLY A 115 -21.62 19.22 -10.87
CA GLY A 115 -22.36 20.48 -10.78
C GLY A 115 -21.90 21.41 -9.65
N PHE A 116 -20.65 21.32 -9.20
CA PHE A 116 -20.11 22.28 -8.23
C PHE A 116 -20.14 23.68 -8.85
N SER A 117 -20.52 24.68 -8.04
CA SER A 117 -20.38 26.07 -8.47
C SER A 117 -18.91 26.37 -8.75
N PRO A 118 -18.56 26.87 -9.96
CA PRO A 118 -17.20 27.29 -10.25
C PRO A 118 -16.65 28.31 -9.26
N GLU A 119 -17.50 29.07 -8.54
CA GLU A 119 -17.11 30.04 -7.52
C GLU A 119 -16.48 29.39 -6.27
N ASN A 120 -16.86 28.15 -5.97
CA ASN A 120 -16.36 27.40 -4.82
C ASN A 120 -15.09 26.60 -5.14
N LEU A 121 -14.66 26.59 -6.40
CA LEU A 121 -13.47 25.86 -6.84
C LEU A 121 -12.21 26.73 -6.66
N PHE A 122 -11.23 26.15 -5.99
CA PHE A 122 -9.89 26.69 -5.76
C PHE A 122 -8.88 25.66 -6.24
N VAL A 123 -7.76 26.13 -6.79
CA VAL A 123 -6.73 25.24 -7.31
C VAL A 123 -5.36 25.63 -6.80
N THR A 124 -4.49 24.63 -6.64
CA THR A 124 -3.07 24.83 -6.36
C THR A 124 -2.25 24.42 -7.58
N VAL A 125 -1.07 25.02 -7.75
CA VAL A 125 -0.16 24.76 -8.87
C VAL A 125 1.29 24.91 -8.41
N PHE A 126 2.21 24.22 -9.09
CA PHE A 126 3.62 24.26 -8.76
C PHE A 126 4.25 25.65 -8.97
N ALA A 127 4.75 26.24 -7.88
CA ALA A 127 5.40 27.56 -7.87
C ALA A 127 6.79 27.58 -8.53
N GLY A 128 7.37 26.42 -8.84
CA GLY A 128 8.74 26.29 -9.31
C GLY A 128 9.72 25.96 -8.19
N SER A 129 10.90 25.48 -8.57
CA SER A 129 12.04 25.23 -7.70
C SER A 129 13.34 25.43 -8.48
N GLU A 130 14.49 25.22 -7.83
CA GLU A 130 15.78 25.15 -8.54
C GLU A 130 15.84 23.99 -9.54
N ALA A 131 15.05 22.93 -9.32
CA ALA A 131 15.08 21.72 -10.12
C ALA A 131 14.10 21.73 -11.30
N ALA A 132 13.01 22.50 -11.21
CA ALA A 132 11.97 22.53 -12.23
C ALA A 132 11.29 23.90 -12.29
N PRO A 133 10.91 24.37 -13.50
CA PRO A 133 10.29 25.67 -13.66
C PRO A 133 8.88 25.70 -13.04
N ARG A 134 8.44 26.91 -12.71
CA ARG A 134 7.05 27.21 -12.36
C ARG A 134 6.09 26.70 -13.42
N ASP A 135 4.95 26.12 -13.01
CA ASP A 135 3.94 25.60 -13.94
C ASP A 135 3.02 26.71 -14.46
N THR A 136 3.57 27.57 -15.33
CA THR A 136 2.83 28.67 -15.95
C THR A 136 1.75 28.19 -16.91
N GLU A 137 1.90 27.00 -17.49
CA GLU A 137 0.96 26.39 -18.42
C GLU A 137 -0.35 26.04 -17.70
N ALA A 138 -0.29 25.29 -16.58
CA ALA A 138 -1.46 24.95 -15.78
C ALA A 138 -2.22 26.21 -15.32
N ILE A 139 -1.49 27.25 -14.90
CA ILE A 139 -2.07 28.55 -14.51
C ILE A 139 -2.90 29.16 -15.65
N GLN A 140 -2.37 29.21 -16.87
CA GLN A 140 -3.12 29.80 -17.99
C GLN A 140 -4.34 28.97 -18.38
N ILE A 141 -4.25 27.65 -18.31
CA ILE A 141 -5.37 26.76 -18.64
C ILE A 141 -6.50 26.94 -17.63
N TRP A 142 -6.21 26.98 -16.32
CA TRP A 142 -7.22 27.25 -15.30
C TRP A 142 -7.90 28.62 -15.48
N LYS A 143 -7.13 29.67 -15.83
CA LYS A 143 -7.69 30.99 -16.14
C LYS A 143 -8.60 30.95 -17.37
N LYS A 144 -8.22 30.22 -18.41
CA LYS A 144 -9.02 30.01 -19.62
C LYS A 144 -10.38 29.37 -19.31
N HIS A 145 -10.43 28.48 -18.31
CA HIS A 145 -11.69 27.87 -17.82
C HIS A 145 -12.46 28.75 -16.81
N GLY A 146 -11.98 29.97 -16.53
CA GLY A 146 -12.69 30.95 -15.72
C GLY A 146 -12.35 30.94 -14.23
N ILE A 147 -11.30 30.24 -13.80
CA ILE A 147 -10.79 30.36 -12.44
C ILE A 147 -9.96 31.65 -12.32
N PRO A 148 -10.35 32.61 -11.45
CA PRO A 148 -9.62 33.86 -11.32
C PRO A 148 -8.31 33.69 -10.54
N ASP A 149 -7.36 34.60 -10.76
CA ASP A 149 -6.05 34.61 -10.11
C ASP A 149 -6.11 34.51 -8.59
N SER A 150 -7.12 35.10 -7.95
CA SER A 150 -7.31 35.03 -6.49
C SER A 150 -7.64 33.63 -5.97
N ARG A 151 -7.92 32.66 -6.85
CA ARG A 151 -8.25 31.27 -6.52
C ARG A 151 -7.25 30.25 -7.08
N ILE A 152 -6.17 30.71 -7.69
CA ILE A 152 -5.03 29.90 -8.14
C ILE A 152 -3.87 30.15 -7.19
N PHE A 153 -3.51 29.15 -6.39
CA PHE A 153 -2.47 29.26 -5.37
C PHE A 153 -1.20 28.56 -5.81
N GLU A 154 -0.12 29.30 -5.89
CA GLU A 154 1.19 28.74 -6.22
C GLU A 154 1.84 28.20 -4.94
N LEU A 155 2.08 26.89 -4.88
CA LEU A 155 2.68 26.23 -3.72
C LEU A 155 4.05 25.60 -4.04
N PRO A 156 4.94 25.48 -3.04
CA PRO A 156 6.26 24.91 -3.25
C PRO A 156 6.22 23.42 -3.59
N MET A 157 7.39 22.88 -3.93
CA MET A 157 7.59 21.46 -4.26
C MET A 157 7.15 20.48 -3.16
N SER A 158 7.03 20.91 -1.91
CA SER A 158 6.50 20.06 -0.83
C SER A 158 5.00 19.77 -0.96
N ASP A 159 4.28 20.62 -1.69
CA ASP A 159 2.83 20.57 -1.83
C ASP A 159 2.44 20.20 -3.27
N ASN A 160 2.98 20.91 -4.28
CA ASN A 160 2.67 20.65 -5.69
C ASN A 160 3.84 20.03 -6.47
N TRP A 161 4.33 18.90 -5.98
CA TRP A 161 5.18 18.03 -6.77
C TRP A 161 4.99 16.58 -6.39
N TRP A 162 4.64 15.75 -7.36
CA TRP A 162 4.54 14.32 -7.16
C TRP A 162 5.86 13.63 -7.51
N GLY A 163 6.62 13.24 -6.48
CA GLY A 163 7.87 12.47 -6.61
C GLY A 163 7.60 10.97 -6.81
N PRO A 164 8.55 10.20 -7.36
CA PRO A 164 8.27 8.81 -7.73
C PRO A 164 7.86 7.98 -6.51
N ALA A 165 7.08 6.90 -6.74
CA ALA A 165 6.67 5.94 -5.72
C ALA A 165 7.86 5.31 -4.94
N GLY A 166 9.09 5.39 -5.48
CA GLY A 166 10.32 4.91 -4.88
C GLY A 166 11.47 5.93 -4.89
N GLN A 167 12.72 5.45 -4.91
CA GLN A 167 13.89 6.35 -4.98
C GLN A 167 14.08 6.96 -6.36
N THR A 168 13.58 6.29 -7.39
CA THR A 168 13.67 6.67 -8.81
C THR A 168 12.34 6.42 -9.51
N GLY A 169 12.11 7.09 -10.64
CA GLY A 169 10.92 6.86 -11.47
C GLY A 169 10.27 8.14 -11.99
N PRO A 170 9.10 8.01 -12.66
CA PRO A 170 8.41 9.14 -13.25
C PRO A 170 7.85 10.07 -12.16
N CYS A 171 7.95 11.37 -12.39
CA CYS A 171 7.52 12.44 -11.48
C CYS A 171 7.24 13.74 -12.25
N GLY A 172 6.65 14.71 -11.57
CA GLY A 172 6.40 16.02 -12.16
C GLY A 172 5.58 16.96 -11.27
N PRO A 173 5.34 18.19 -11.76
CA PRO A 173 4.43 19.10 -11.11
C PRO A 173 3.01 18.56 -11.17
N ASP A 174 2.17 19.00 -10.25
CA ASP A 174 0.76 18.69 -10.21
C ASP A 174 -0.06 19.95 -9.91
N THR A 175 -1.36 19.83 -10.15
CA THR A 175 -2.37 20.79 -9.74
C THR A 175 -3.44 20.06 -8.94
N GLU A 176 -3.83 20.62 -7.79
CA GLU A 176 -4.86 20.02 -6.94
C GLU A 176 -6.10 20.91 -6.90
N MET A 177 -7.27 20.28 -6.81
CA MET A 177 -8.57 20.92 -6.83
C MET A 177 -9.23 20.83 -5.45
N PHE A 178 -9.63 21.99 -4.93
CA PHE A 178 -10.23 22.15 -3.62
C PHE A 178 -11.62 22.78 -3.72
N ILE A 179 -12.52 22.32 -2.86
CA ILE A 179 -13.82 22.95 -2.63
C ILE A 179 -13.75 23.82 -1.37
N ASP A 180 -14.20 25.08 -1.45
CA ASP A 180 -14.44 25.91 -0.26
C ASP A 180 -15.66 25.39 0.49
N THR A 181 -15.47 24.98 1.74
CA THR A 181 -16.51 24.43 2.60
C THR A 181 -17.36 25.52 3.26
N GLY A 182 -17.06 26.80 3.02
CA GLY A 182 -17.71 27.95 3.65
C GLY A 182 -17.23 28.23 5.07
N ARG A 183 -16.30 27.43 5.61
CA ARG A 183 -15.70 27.70 6.93
C ARG A 183 -14.92 29.02 6.92
N PRO A 184 -14.91 29.76 8.04
CA PRO A 184 -14.09 30.95 8.16
C PRO A 184 -12.60 30.59 8.05
N PRO A 185 -11.77 31.48 7.49
CA PRO A 185 -10.33 31.25 7.43
C PRO A 185 -9.75 31.13 8.85
N CYS A 186 -8.81 30.20 9.05
CA CYS A 186 -8.14 30.01 10.34
C CYS A 186 -7.14 31.13 10.67
N GLY A 187 -6.98 32.11 9.79
CA GLY A 187 -6.10 33.26 9.93
C GLY A 187 -5.84 33.95 8.59
N PRO A 188 -5.07 35.04 8.58
CA PRO A 188 -4.79 35.83 7.37
C PRO A 188 -4.08 35.06 6.25
N GLN A 189 -3.37 33.99 6.59
CA GLN A 189 -2.62 33.15 5.65
C GLN A 189 -3.37 31.87 5.25
N CYS A 190 -4.67 31.76 5.57
CA CYS A 190 -5.46 30.59 5.24
C CYS A 190 -5.58 30.40 3.72
N ARG A 191 -5.13 29.24 3.24
CA ARG A 191 -5.07 28.89 1.82
C ARG A 191 -5.39 27.40 1.60
N PRO A 192 -5.66 26.95 0.37
CA PRO A 192 -5.61 25.53 0.03
C PRO A 192 -4.33 24.85 0.56
N GLY A 193 -4.47 23.62 1.06
CA GLY A 193 -3.42 22.90 1.81
C GLY A 193 -3.41 23.15 3.34
N CYS A 194 -4.20 24.11 3.86
CA CYS A 194 -4.36 24.26 5.31
C CYS A 194 -5.22 23.13 5.93
N ARG A 195 -4.81 22.62 7.10
CA ARG A 195 -5.54 21.59 7.86
C ARG A 195 -6.82 22.09 8.60
N CYS A 196 -7.25 23.34 8.37
CA CYS A 196 -8.41 23.92 9.06
C CYS A 196 -9.77 23.46 8.51
N GLY A 197 -9.77 22.76 7.36
CA GLY A 197 -10.97 22.26 6.70
C GLY A 197 -11.76 23.32 5.94
N LYS A 198 -11.22 24.54 5.75
CA LYS A 198 -11.83 25.54 4.86
C LYS A 198 -11.79 25.11 3.40
N TYR A 199 -10.65 24.60 2.96
CA TYR A 199 -10.45 24.09 1.61
C TYR A 199 -10.32 22.58 1.69
N PHE A 200 -11.15 21.87 0.93
CA PHE A 200 -11.20 20.42 0.95
C PHE A 200 -10.76 19.87 -0.40
N GLU A 201 -9.57 19.28 -0.42
CA GLU A 201 -8.98 18.66 -1.62
C GLU A 201 -9.80 17.44 -2.03
N ILE A 202 -10.26 17.41 -3.28
CA ILE A 202 -11.07 16.30 -3.81
C ILE A 202 -10.41 15.58 -4.99
N TRP A 203 -9.49 16.22 -5.71
CA TRP A 203 -8.86 15.69 -6.90
C TRP A 203 -7.50 16.34 -7.13
N ASN A 204 -6.57 15.62 -7.75
CA ASN A 204 -5.31 16.15 -8.27
C ASN A 204 -5.00 15.61 -9.68
N ASP A 205 -4.32 16.43 -10.49
CA ASP A 205 -3.76 16.09 -11.80
C ASP A 205 -2.24 16.23 -11.76
N VAL A 206 -1.53 15.11 -11.87
CA VAL A 206 -0.06 15.02 -11.93
C VAL A 206 0.41 14.98 -13.38
N PHE A 207 1.33 15.87 -13.71
CA PHE A 207 1.90 16.02 -15.04
C PHE A 207 3.31 15.44 -15.09
N MET A 208 3.40 14.11 -15.23
CA MET A 208 4.67 13.41 -15.25
C MET A 208 5.44 13.72 -16.53
N GLN A 209 6.50 14.52 -16.39
CA GLN A 209 7.38 14.95 -17.48
C GLN A 209 8.86 14.82 -17.11
N TYR A 210 9.17 14.34 -15.90
CA TYR A 210 10.52 14.09 -15.42
C TYR A 210 10.68 12.66 -14.88
N GLU A 211 11.89 12.13 -14.96
CA GLU A 211 12.33 10.94 -14.27
C GLU A 211 13.35 11.34 -13.20
N LYS A 212 13.08 10.97 -11.96
CA LYS A 212 14.03 11.16 -10.86
C LYS A 212 15.07 10.05 -10.93
N THR A 213 16.32 10.42 -11.06
CA THR A 213 17.46 9.49 -11.07
C THR A 213 17.96 9.20 -9.66
N ARG A 214 18.76 8.14 -9.51
CA ARG A 214 19.26 7.68 -8.20
C ARG A 214 20.16 8.71 -7.49
N ASP A 215 20.85 9.55 -8.24
CA ASP A 215 21.66 10.68 -7.76
C ASP A 215 20.82 11.95 -7.48
N GLY A 216 19.48 11.86 -7.59
CA GLY A 216 18.55 12.91 -7.21
C GLY A 216 18.29 13.98 -8.26
N ARG A 217 18.81 13.81 -9.49
CA ARG A 217 18.50 14.71 -10.63
C ARG A 217 17.13 14.39 -11.22
N TYR A 218 16.56 15.37 -11.92
CA TYR A 218 15.31 15.24 -12.67
C TYR A 218 15.62 15.38 -14.16
N LEU A 219 15.48 14.29 -14.91
CA LEU A 219 15.72 14.25 -16.35
C LEU A 219 14.38 14.27 -17.09
N PRO A 220 14.26 14.93 -18.26
CA PRO A 220 13.02 14.88 -19.03
C PRO A 220 12.63 13.44 -19.42
N LEU A 221 11.35 13.09 -19.25
CA LEU A 221 10.81 11.82 -19.71
C LEU A 221 10.67 11.80 -21.24
N LYS A 222 10.83 10.63 -21.85
CA LYS A 222 10.62 10.43 -23.30
C LYS A 222 9.18 10.69 -23.73
N GLN A 223 8.24 10.42 -22.85
CA GLN A 223 6.81 10.66 -23.05
C GLN A 223 6.26 11.41 -21.83
N HIS A 224 5.38 12.37 -22.07
CA HIS A 224 4.64 13.03 -21.01
C HIS A 224 3.41 12.19 -20.67
N ASN A 225 3.14 12.04 -19.37
CA ASN A 225 1.98 11.30 -18.90
C ASN A 225 1.11 12.18 -18.01
N VAL A 226 -0.18 11.85 -17.97
CA VAL A 226 -1.12 12.38 -16.98
C VAL A 226 -1.49 11.25 -16.04
N ASP A 227 -1.44 11.52 -14.76
CA ASP A 227 -1.94 10.66 -13.69
C ASP A 227 -2.84 11.51 -12.80
N THR A 228 -4.06 11.06 -12.53
CA THR A 228 -4.99 11.82 -11.69
C THR A 228 -5.47 10.98 -10.52
N GLY A 229 -5.77 11.60 -9.38
CA GLY A 229 -6.34 10.93 -8.22
C GLY A 229 -7.52 11.70 -7.61
N MET A 230 -8.75 11.23 -7.82
CA MET A 230 -9.94 11.73 -7.13
C MET A 230 -10.29 10.80 -5.97
N GLY A 231 -10.32 11.33 -4.75
CA GLY A 231 -10.75 10.58 -3.58
C GLY A 231 -12.27 10.42 -3.55
N VAL A 232 -12.78 9.19 -3.62
CA VAL A 232 -14.23 8.91 -3.61
C VAL A 232 -14.87 9.46 -2.34
N GLU A 233 -14.34 9.11 -1.17
CA GLU A 233 -14.88 9.50 0.13
C GLU A 233 -14.92 11.02 0.31
N ARG A 234 -13.85 11.71 -0.13
CA ARG A 234 -13.75 13.17 -0.01
C ARG A 234 -14.73 13.87 -0.93
N THR A 235 -14.84 13.43 -2.17
CA THR A 235 -15.75 14.00 -3.16
C THR A 235 -17.20 13.78 -2.77
N VAL A 236 -17.55 12.56 -2.32
CA VAL A 236 -18.89 12.23 -1.83
C VAL A 236 -19.27 13.08 -0.62
N ALA A 237 -18.35 13.32 0.31
CA ALA A 237 -18.61 14.21 1.45
C ALA A 237 -19.04 15.60 1.00
N MET A 238 -18.32 16.20 0.04
CA MET A 238 -18.67 17.52 -0.52
C MET A 238 -20.00 17.47 -1.28
N MET A 239 -20.23 16.44 -2.10
CA MET A 239 -21.49 16.25 -2.84
C MET A 239 -22.72 16.05 -1.95
N GLN A 240 -22.53 15.56 -0.73
CA GLN A 240 -23.59 15.37 0.26
C GLN A 240 -23.67 16.53 1.27
N GLY A 241 -22.86 17.58 1.12
CA GLY A 241 -22.80 18.72 2.04
C GLY A 241 -22.33 18.34 3.45
N LYS A 242 -21.50 17.30 3.56
CA LYS A 242 -20.95 16.79 4.82
C LYS A 242 -19.63 17.47 5.16
N SER A 243 -19.36 17.58 6.46
CA SER A 243 -18.15 18.23 6.96
C SER A 243 -17.01 17.24 7.21
N SER A 244 -17.33 15.95 7.13
CA SER A 244 -16.43 14.84 7.41
C SER A 244 -16.75 13.65 6.49
N VAL A 245 -15.72 12.94 6.03
CA VAL A 245 -15.89 11.73 5.21
C VAL A 245 -16.68 10.64 5.94
N TYR A 246 -16.63 10.64 7.27
CA TYR A 246 -17.30 9.67 8.13
C TYR A 246 -18.80 9.93 8.31
N GLU A 247 -19.30 11.08 7.84
CA GLU A 247 -20.73 11.43 7.86
C GLU A 247 -21.46 11.01 6.57
N THR A 248 -20.73 10.38 5.64
CA THR A 248 -21.27 9.90 4.38
C THR A 248 -21.96 8.53 4.54
N GLU A 249 -22.79 8.19 3.57
CA GLU A 249 -23.40 6.86 3.42
C GLU A 249 -22.37 5.72 3.38
N LEU A 250 -21.13 5.98 2.94
CA LEU A 250 -20.06 4.99 2.89
C LEU A 250 -19.67 4.48 4.29
N PHE A 251 -19.91 5.30 5.32
CA PHE A 251 -19.60 4.98 6.72
C PHE A 251 -20.83 4.79 7.59
N ALA A 252 -22.01 5.25 7.16
CA ALA A 252 -23.23 5.17 7.97
C ALA A 252 -23.49 3.77 8.57
N PRO A 253 -23.38 2.65 7.84
CA PRO A 253 -23.56 1.31 8.42
C PRO A 253 -22.55 0.95 9.52
N LEU A 254 -21.29 1.38 9.37
CA LEU A 254 -20.25 1.19 10.39
C LEU A 254 -20.52 2.04 11.62
N ILE A 255 -20.89 3.31 11.43
CA ILE A 255 -21.20 4.23 12.54
C ILE A 255 -22.41 3.73 13.33
N GLU A 256 -23.45 3.24 12.64
CA GLU A 256 -24.63 2.63 13.27
C GLU A 256 -24.26 1.38 14.08
N ALA A 257 -23.40 0.50 13.54
CA ALA A 257 -22.94 -0.69 14.25
C ALA A 257 -22.10 -0.34 15.49
N ILE A 258 -21.24 0.68 15.42
CA ILE A 258 -20.48 1.19 16.57
C ILE A 258 -21.44 1.79 17.61
N SER A 259 -22.43 2.56 17.18
CA SER A 259 -23.44 3.13 18.07
C SER A 259 -24.24 2.05 18.79
N ALA A 260 -24.65 0.99 18.09
CA ALA A 260 -25.35 -0.14 18.69
C ALA A 260 -24.49 -0.90 19.72
N ALA A 261 -23.19 -1.05 19.43
CA ALA A 261 -22.26 -1.76 20.31
C ALA A 261 -21.81 -0.94 21.54
N SER A 262 -21.72 0.39 21.42
CA SER A 262 -21.25 1.29 22.48
C SER A 262 -22.36 1.96 23.28
N GLY A 263 -23.57 2.06 22.73
CA GLY A 263 -24.64 2.91 23.29
C GLY A 263 -24.37 4.41 23.17
N ARG A 264 -23.34 4.81 22.41
CA ARG A 264 -22.90 6.20 22.20
C ARG A 264 -23.18 6.66 20.78
N LYS A 265 -22.98 7.94 20.50
CA LYS A 265 -23.12 8.50 19.15
C LYS A 265 -21.87 9.28 18.71
N MET A 266 -21.58 9.24 17.41
CA MET A 266 -20.43 9.95 16.83
C MET A 266 -20.55 11.48 16.98
N ASP A 267 -21.77 12.00 16.93
CA ASP A 267 -22.09 13.45 17.01
C ASP A 267 -21.89 14.05 18.41
N GLU A 268 -21.66 13.21 19.43
CA GLU A 268 -21.19 13.67 20.75
C GLU A 268 -19.82 14.37 20.67
N GLY A 269 -19.11 14.21 19.56
CA GLY A 269 -17.90 14.96 19.27
C GLY A 269 -16.72 14.61 20.18
N GLY A 270 -15.71 15.49 20.19
CA GLY A 270 -14.49 15.33 20.96
C GLY A 270 -13.85 13.95 20.78
N GLU A 271 -13.48 13.34 21.89
CA GLU A 271 -12.81 12.04 21.93
C GLU A 271 -13.71 10.87 21.55
N VAL A 272 -15.03 10.97 21.79
CA VAL A 272 -16.01 9.94 21.42
C VAL A 272 -16.12 9.90 19.90
N GLY A 273 -16.38 11.05 19.27
CA GLY A 273 -16.42 11.15 17.81
C GLY A 273 -15.11 10.70 17.17
N ARG A 274 -13.95 11.04 17.75
CA ARG A 274 -12.63 10.57 17.27
C ARG A 274 -12.51 9.05 17.34
N ALA A 275 -12.93 8.43 18.45
CA ALA A 275 -12.92 6.98 18.59
C ALA A 275 -13.80 6.28 17.56
N PHE A 276 -15.03 6.78 17.33
CA PHE A 276 -15.93 6.25 16.28
C PHE A 276 -15.25 6.22 14.91
N ARG A 277 -14.63 7.35 14.52
CA ARG A 277 -13.96 7.49 13.23
C ARG A 277 -12.78 6.53 13.07
N ILE A 278 -11.94 6.40 14.11
CA ILE A 278 -10.80 5.47 14.11
C ILE A 278 -11.26 4.01 14.00
N ILE A 279 -12.28 3.61 14.77
CA ILE A 279 -12.82 2.24 14.73
C ILE A 279 -13.39 1.94 13.34
N ALA A 280 -14.19 2.86 12.78
CA ALA A 280 -14.81 2.68 11.48
C ALA A 280 -13.77 2.56 10.35
N ASP A 281 -12.80 3.47 10.29
CA ASP A 281 -11.72 3.43 9.29
C ASP A 281 -10.91 2.14 9.40
N HIS A 282 -10.37 1.85 10.57
CA HIS A 282 -9.47 0.71 10.73
C HIS A 282 -10.17 -0.64 10.55
N CYS A 283 -11.45 -0.73 10.92
CA CYS A 283 -12.25 -1.92 10.62
C CYS A 283 -12.43 -2.08 9.11
N ARG A 284 -12.83 -1.02 8.39
CA ARG A 284 -12.96 -1.03 6.93
C ARG A 284 -11.65 -1.46 6.27
N SER A 285 -10.53 -0.87 6.65
CA SER A 285 -9.21 -1.22 6.15
C SER A 285 -8.85 -2.68 6.41
N ALA A 286 -9.08 -3.18 7.64
CA ALA A 286 -8.78 -4.56 7.98
C ALA A 286 -9.62 -5.55 7.15
N VAL A 287 -10.92 -5.27 6.95
CA VAL A 287 -11.81 -6.07 6.09
C VAL A 287 -11.30 -6.11 4.65
N PHE A 288 -10.88 -4.97 4.10
CA PHE A 288 -10.34 -4.91 2.74
C PHE A 288 -9.01 -5.65 2.59
N ILE A 289 -8.09 -5.56 3.56
CA ILE A 289 -6.82 -6.32 3.53
C ILE A 289 -7.09 -7.82 3.64
N LEU A 290 -7.95 -8.24 4.58
CA LEU A 290 -8.29 -9.64 4.81
C LEU A 290 -9.12 -10.22 3.67
N GLY A 291 -9.92 -9.41 3.01
CA GLY A 291 -10.78 -9.78 1.89
C GLY A 291 -10.06 -9.77 0.54
N ASP A 292 -8.91 -9.10 0.45
CA ASP A 292 -8.09 -9.10 -0.76
C ASP A 292 -7.71 -10.53 -1.17
N GLU A 293 -7.61 -10.75 -2.48
CA GLU A 293 -7.32 -12.05 -3.07
C GLU A 293 -6.02 -12.69 -2.57
N GLN A 294 -5.03 -11.86 -2.19
CA GLN A 294 -3.78 -12.38 -1.62
C GLN A 294 -3.96 -12.92 -0.19
N GLY A 295 -4.98 -12.46 0.53
CA GLY A 295 -5.37 -13.00 1.82
C GLY A 295 -4.30 -12.85 2.90
N ILE A 296 -3.79 -11.63 3.06
CA ILE A 296 -2.85 -11.33 4.15
C ILE A 296 -3.54 -11.49 5.48
N VAL A 297 -2.89 -12.22 6.40
CA VAL A 297 -3.37 -12.44 7.78
C VAL A 297 -2.52 -11.65 8.79
N PRO A 298 -3.05 -11.37 10.00
CA PRO A 298 -2.30 -10.66 11.04
C PRO A 298 -0.96 -11.34 11.37
N GLY A 299 0.12 -10.55 11.42
CA GLY A 299 1.50 -11.04 11.53
C GLY A 299 2.43 -10.10 12.30
N ASN A 300 3.69 -10.50 12.49
CA ASN A 300 4.69 -9.70 13.21
C ASN A 300 5.51 -8.77 12.30
N LEU A 301 5.43 -8.93 10.98
CA LEU A 301 6.27 -8.23 10.01
C LEU A 301 5.47 -7.81 8.77
N GLY A 302 5.94 -6.78 8.08
CA GLY A 302 5.41 -6.33 6.78
C GLY A 302 3.91 -6.02 6.81
N GLN A 303 3.18 -6.44 5.77
CA GLN A 303 1.74 -6.22 5.65
C GLN A 303 0.94 -6.83 6.81
N GLY A 304 1.33 -8.02 7.28
CA GLY A 304 0.66 -8.66 8.42
C GLY A 304 0.82 -7.86 9.71
N TYR A 305 1.95 -7.19 9.91
CA TYR A 305 2.14 -6.27 11.05
C TYR A 305 1.22 -5.05 10.94
N VAL A 306 1.10 -4.46 9.75
CA VAL A 306 0.22 -3.32 9.52
C VAL A 306 -1.24 -3.70 9.79
N LEU A 307 -1.72 -4.82 9.22
CA LEU A 307 -3.06 -5.33 9.46
C LEU A 307 -3.33 -5.54 10.95
N ARG A 308 -2.40 -6.20 11.64
CA ARG A 308 -2.49 -6.38 13.08
C ARG A 308 -2.58 -5.04 13.82
N ARG A 309 -1.75 -4.06 13.47
CA ARG A 309 -1.73 -2.74 14.11
C ARG A 309 -3.09 -2.04 13.96
N LEU A 310 -3.68 -2.07 12.77
CA LEU A 310 -5.01 -1.50 12.51
C LEU A 310 -6.09 -2.14 13.40
N ILE A 311 -6.17 -3.49 13.40
CA ILE A 311 -7.13 -4.23 14.20
C ILE A 311 -6.98 -3.87 15.69
N ARG A 312 -5.76 -3.95 16.21
CA ARG A 312 -5.49 -3.68 17.64
C ARG A 312 -5.76 -2.23 18.04
N ARG A 313 -5.48 -1.26 17.16
CA ARG A 313 -5.79 0.14 17.40
C ARG A 313 -7.32 0.35 17.48
N ALA A 314 -8.09 -0.28 16.60
CA ALA A 314 -9.55 -0.28 16.70
C ALA A 314 -10.05 -0.94 18.00
N VAL A 315 -9.51 -2.09 18.43
CA VAL A 315 -9.85 -2.71 19.73
C VAL A 315 -9.60 -1.76 20.91
N ARG A 316 -8.46 -1.06 20.92
CA ARG A 316 -8.13 -0.06 21.96
C ARG A 316 -9.21 1.02 22.06
N PHE A 317 -9.61 1.62 20.93
CA PHE A 317 -10.64 2.66 20.92
C PHE A 317 -12.03 2.11 21.23
N ALA A 318 -12.35 0.89 20.80
CA ALA A 318 -13.60 0.22 21.14
C ALA A 318 -13.73 0.02 22.66
N ARG A 319 -12.65 -0.37 23.34
CA ARG A 319 -12.61 -0.46 24.81
C ARG A 319 -12.83 0.88 25.50
N ARG A 320 -12.31 1.96 24.94
CA ARG A 320 -12.57 3.32 25.46
C ARG A 320 -14.05 3.72 25.34
N LEU A 321 -14.76 3.15 24.36
CA LEU A 321 -16.21 3.28 24.21
C LEU A 321 -16.98 2.18 24.96
N GLU A 322 -16.32 1.42 25.84
CA GLU A 322 -16.90 0.35 26.65
C GLU A 322 -17.55 -0.78 25.84
N MET A 323 -17.14 -0.93 24.56
CA MET A 323 -17.60 -2.00 23.70
C MET A 323 -17.05 -3.36 24.20
N ARG A 324 -17.86 -4.39 24.05
CA ARG A 324 -17.51 -5.77 24.43
C ARG A 324 -16.83 -6.50 23.26
N GLU A 325 -16.12 -7.57 23.62
CA GLU A 325 -15.55 -8.50 22.63
C GLU A 325 -16.63 -9.03 21.68
N GLY A 326 -16.28 -9.16 20.40
CA GLY A 326 -17.16 -9.57 19.31
C GLY A 326 -17.79 -8.40 18.56
N PHE A 327 -17.38 -7.15 18.84
CA PHE A 327 -17.89 -5.98 18.12
C PHE A 327 -17.41 -5.93 16.67
N PHE A 328 -16.27 -6.56 16.33
CA PHE A 328 -15.76 -6.54 14.96
C PHE A 328 -16.69 -7.22 13.97
N ARG A 329 -17.36 -8.30 14.38
CA ARG A 329 -18.21 -9.09 13.48
C ARG A 329 -19.34 -8.26 12.84
N PRO A 330 -20.23 -7.56 13.57
CA PRO A 330 -21.26 -6.73 12.94
C PRO A 330 -20.68 -5.59 12.09
N LEU A 331 -19.53 -5.02 12.48
CA LEU A 331 -18.86 -3.98 11.67
C LEU A 331 -18.32 -4.55 10.35
N ALA A 332 -17.66 -5.71 10.41
CA ALA A 332 -17.10 -6.37 9.24
C ALA A 332 -18.20 -6.80 8.26
N GLU A 333 -19.33 -7.32 8.78
CA GLU A 333 -20.52 -7.64 8.01
C GLU A 333 -21.10 -6.40 7.31
N ALA A 334 -21.13 -5.25 7.99
CA ALA A 334 -21.58 -4.00 7.39
C ALA A 334 -20.69 -3.57 6.21
N VAL A 335 -19.36 -3.74 6.32
CA VAL A 335 -18.42 -3.46 5.22
C VAL A 335 -18.61 -4.45 4.08
N VAL A 336 -18.66 -5.76 4.34
CA VAL A 336 -18.87 -6.76 3.30
C VAL A 336 -20.20 -6.50 2.57
N GLY A 337 -21.28 -6.23 3.31
CA GLY A 337 -22.59 -5.91 2.74
C GLY A 337 -22.59 -4.67 1.85
N ALA A 338 -21.89 -3.61 2.27
CA ALA A 338 -21.81 -2.36 1.51
C ALA A 338 -21.01 -2.49 0.21
N TYR A 339 -19.99 -3.36 0.18
CA TYR A 339 -19.01 -3.39 -0.90
C TYR A 339 -19.04 -4.65 -1.78
N ARG A 340 -19.71 -5.74 -1.38
CA ARG A 340 -19.73 -7.02 -2.14
C ARG A 340 -20.17 -6.93 -3.60
N HIS A 341 -20.98 -5.93 -3.95
CA HIS A 341 -21.44 -5.71 -5.33
C HIS A 341 -20.34 -5.12 -6.23
N ILE A 342 -19.40 -4.40 -5.63
CA ILE A 342 -18.26 -3.76 -6.29
C ILE A 342 -17.02 -4.67 -6.22
N TYR A 343 -16.83 -5.31 -5.05
CA TYR A 343 -15.70 -6.16 -4.71
C TYR A 343 -16.21 -7.55 -4.25
N PRO A 344 -16.61 -8.44 -5.18
CA PRO A 344 -17.16 -9.76 -4.87
C PRO A 344 -16.22 -10.62 -4.02
N GLU A 345 -14.92 -10.39 -4.10
CA GLU A 345 -13.91 -11.09 -3.30
C GLU A 345 -14.11 -10.90 -1.80
N LEU A 346 -14.74 -9.81 -1.35
CA LEU A 346 -15.07 -9.61 0.06
C LEU A 346 -16.11 -10.62 0.56
N ASP A 347 -17.10 -10.96 -0.27
CA ASP A 347 -18.11 -11.95 0.06
C ASP A 347 -17.54 -13.38 -0.06
N GLN A 348 -16.74 -13.64 -1.10
CA GLN A 348 -16.04 -14.92 -1.29
C GLN A 348 -15.11 -15.24 -0.11
N ASN A 349 -14.44 -14.23 0.44
CA ASN A 349 -13.51 -14.37 1.56
C ASN A 349 -14.15 -14.03 2.93
N ARG A 350 -15.47 -13.89 3.00
CA ARG A 350 -16.21 -13.46 4.21
C ARG A 350 -15.85 -14.26 5.45
N GLU A 351 -15.86 -15.59 5.35
CA GLU A 351 -15.53 -16.46 6.49
C GLU A 351 -14.09 -16.25 6.99
N ARG A 352 -13.14 -16.03 6.09
CA ARG A 352 -11.74 -15.71 6.46
C ARG A 352 -11.66 -14.37 7.17
N ILE A 353 -12.33 -13.34 6.64
CA ILE A 353 -12.35 -11.99 7.24
C ILE A 353 -12.84 -12.09 8.68
N LEU A 354 -14.02 -12.70 8.88
CA LEU A 354 -14.63 -12.81 10.19
C LEU A 354 -13.77 -13.63 11.15
N THR A 355 -13.27 -14.78 10.71
CA THR A 355 -12.47 -15.68 11.53
C THR A 355 -11.15 -15.04 11.98
N GLU A 356 -10.43 -14.35 11.09
CA GLU A 356 -9.13 -13.75 11.45
C GLU A 356 -9.30 -12.48 12.30
N LEU A 357 -10.39 -11.73 12.14
CA LEU A 357 -10.74 -10.63 13.05
C LEU A 357 -11.07 -11.16 14.45
N ASP A 358 -11.96 -12.15 14.56
CA ASP A 358 -12.36 -12.76 15.83
C ASP A 358 -11.12 -13.29 16.59
N LYS A 359 -10.20 -13.97 15.88
CA LYS A 359 -8.95 -14.48 16.46
C LYS A 359 -8.04 -13.37 17.00
N GLU A 360 -7.80 -12.32 16.21
CA GLU A 360 -6.88 -11.25 16.63
C GLU A 360 -7.49 -10.34 17.70
N GLU A 361 -8.81 -10.11 17.68
CA GLU A 361 -9.55 -9.42 18.74
C GLU A 361 -9.39 -10.17 20.07
N ALA A 362 -9.78 -11.45 20.14
CA ALA A 362 -9.69 -12.26 21.35
C ALA A 362 -8.27 -12.33 21.90
N LYS A 363 -7.28 -12.51 21.00
CA LYS A 363 -5.87 -12.54 21.36
C LYS A 363 -5.40 -11.21 21.95
N PHE A 364 -5.79 -10.09 21.36
CA PHE A 364 -5.33 -8.79 21.81
C PHE A 364 -6.05 -8.31 23.06
N GLU A 365 -7.32 -8.64 23.27
CA GLU A 365 -8.08 -8.27 24.46
C GLU A 365 -7.44 -8.74 25.78
N ALA A 366 -6.98 -9.99 25.81
CA ALA A 366 -6.25 -10.55 26.94
C ALA A 366 -4.90 -9.85 27.20
N THR A 367 -4.26 -9.34 26.15
CA THR A 367 -3.01 -8.57 26.24
C THR A 367 -3.27 -7.14 26.68
N LEU A 368 -4.27 -6.48 26.08
CA LEU A 368 -4.64 -5.10 26.31
C LEU A 368 -5.02 -4.86 27.77
N SER A 369 -5.85 -5.74 28.35
CA SER A 369 -6.28 -5.63 29.74
C SER A 369 -5.10 -5.62 30.72
N ARG A 370 -4.11 -6.49 30.51
CA ARG A 370 -2.89 -6.57 31.35
C ARG A 370 -1.95 -5.39 31.11
N GLY A 371 -1.75 -5.01 29.84
CA GLY A 371 -0.87 -3.91 29.46
C GLY A 371 -1.39 -2.54 29.92
N MET A 372 -2.69 -2.29 29.79
CA MET A 372 -3.33 -1.03 30.24
C MET A 372 -3.20 -0.85 31.75
N ALA A 373 -3.46 -1.91 32.54
CA ALA A 373 -3.34 -1.83 33.99
C ALA A 373 -1.91 -1.50 34.45
N GLU A 374 -0.88 -1.95 33.72
CA GLU A 374 0.50 -1.56 34.01
C GLU A 374 0.81 -0.15 33.51
N MET A 375 0.32 0.22 32.32
CA MET A 375 0.49 1.55 31.76
C MET A 375 -0.07 2.63 32.70
N ASP A 376 -1.23 2.41 33.30
CA ASP A 376 -1.85 3.34 34.24
C ASP A 376 -0.97 3.57 35.48
N LYS A 377 -0.34 2.51 36.02
CA LYS A 377 0.61 2.65 37.14
C LYS A 377 1.85 3.44 36.75
N VAL A 378 2.38 3.18 35.56
CA VAL A 378 3.55 3.90 35.02
C VAL A 378 3.22 5.39 34.84
N LEU A 379 2.06 5.71 34.27
CA LEU A 379 1.61 7.08 34.08
C LEU A 379 1.37 7.81 35.42
N LEU A 380 0.81 7.13 36.42
CA LEU A 380 0.63 7.69 37.75
C LEU A 380 1.98 8.04 38.39
N GLY A 381 2.94 7.11 38.37
CA GLY A 381 4.28 7.35 38.91
C GLY A 381 5.04 8.46 38.17
N MET A 382 4.84 8.60 36.86
CA MET A 382 5.39 9.71 36.08
C MET A 382 4.77 11.06 36.47
N LYS A 383 3.45 11.10 36.71
CA LYS A 383 2.76 12.31 37.20
C LYS A 383 3.26 12.71 38.59
N GLU A 384 3.42 11.75 39.50
CA GLU A 384 3.92 11.99 40.86
C GLU A 384 5.38 12.47 40.89
N SER A 385 6.22 11.93 40.01
CA SER A 385 7.64 12.29 39.90
C SER A 385 7.92 13.52 39.01
N GLY A 386 6.90 14.07 38.34
CA GLY A 386 7.04 15.18 37.41
C GLY A 386 7.79 14.83 36.11
N GLN A 387 7.98 13.54 35.81
CA GLN A 387 8.67 13.09 34.59
C GLN A 387 7.81 13.34 33.34
N ARG A 388 8.45 13.88 32.29
CA ARG A 388 7.81 14.15 30.99
C ARG A 388 8.14 13.15 29.88
N VAL A 389 9.15 12.29 30.12
CA VAL A 389 9.62 11.30 29.15
C VAL A 389 9.58 9.93 29.81
N LEU A 390 8.83 9.00 29.22
CA LEU A 390 8.78 7.60 29.66
C LEU A 390 10.12 6.93 29.30
N PRO A 391 10.87 6.40 30.29
CA PRO A 391 12.15 5.76 30.02
C PRO A 391 12.01 4.56 29.07
N GLY A 392 12.93 4.44 28.11
CA GLY A 392 12.86 3.42 27.08
C GLY A 392 12.87 1.99 27.62
N ARG A 393 13.57 1.74 28.74
CA ARG A 393 13.55 0.45 29.46
C ARG A 393 12.16 0.09 29.99
N THR A 394 11.41 1.08 30.48
CA THR A 394 10.05 0.87 30.98
C THR A 394 9.09 0.60 29.81
N ALA A 395 9.21 1.37 28.72
CA ALA A 395 8.48 1.10 27.49
C ALA A 395 8.81 -0.30 26.92
N PHE A 396 10.07 -0.73 26.99
CA PHE A 396 10.48 -2.06 26.57
C PHE A 396 9.88 -3.16 27.45
N ARG A 397 9.80 -2.93 28.77
CA ARG A 397 9.12 -3.86 29.69
C ARG A 397 7.62 -3.98 29.37
N LEU A 398 6.95 -2.88 29.06
CA LEU A 398 5.54 -2.89 28.60
C LEU A 398 5.38 -3.79 27.36
N TYR A 399 6.28 -3.65 26.40
CA TYR A 399 6.31 -4.46 25.19
C TYR A 399 6.62 -5.95 25.44
N ASP A 400 7.73 -6.25 26.09
CA ASP A 400 8.26 -7.61 26.22
C ASP A 400 7.48 -8.45 27.23
N THR A 401 7.23 -7.89 28.42
CA THR A 401 6.59 -8.63 29.52
C THR A 401 5.07 -8.66 29.39
N TYR A 402 4.47 -7.53 28.99
CA TYR A 402 3.02 -7.38 28.98
C TYR A 402 2.43 -7.46 27.56
N GLY A 403 3.25 -7.59 26.52
CA GLY A 403 2.82 -7.66 25.13
C GLY A 403 2.26 -6.34 24.60
N PHE A 404 2.47 -5.23 25.32
CA PHE A 404 1.88 -3.93 25.06
C PHE A 404 2.70 -3.17 24.00
N PRO A 405 2.20 -3.00 22.77
CA PRO A 405 3.00 -2.47 21.67
C PRO A 405 3.55 -1.06 21.94
N LEU A 406 4.77 -0.77 21.45
CA LEU A 406 5.42 0.53 21.62
C LEU A 406 4.55 1.64 21.02
N GLU A 407 3.94 1.41 19.87
CA GLU A 407 3.08 2.34 19.18
C GLU A 407 1.91 2.82 20.06
N PHE A 408 1.30 1.93 20.85
CA PHE A 408 0.23 2.31 21.78
C PHE A 408 0.76 3.01 23.02
N THR A 409 1.96 2.64 23.47
CA THR A 409 2.66 3.35 24.54
C THR A 409 2.92 4.80 24.13
N GLN A 410 3.43 5.03 22.91
CA GLN A 410 3.67 6.35 22.35
C GLN A 410 2.37 7.15 22.20
N GLU A 411 1.31 6.52 21.68
CA GLU A 411 0.01 7.14 21.48
C GLU A 411 -0.61 7.62 22.82
N ILE A 412 -0.62 6.75 23.84
CA ILE A 412 -1.13 7.07 25.19
C ILE A 412 -0.28 8.15 25.86
N CYS A 413 1.05 8.07 25.78
CA CYS A 413 1.92 9.10 26.33
C CYS A 413 1.63 10.46 25.67
N ARG A 414 1.49 10.50 24.34
CA ARG A 414 1.19 11.72 23.59
C ARG A 414 -0.15 12.33 23.99
N GLU A 415 -1.19 11.52 24.19
CA GLU A 415 -2.50 11.95 24.70
C GLU A 415 -2.41 12.62 26.08
N GLN A 416 -1.40 12.28 26.89
CA GLN A 416 -1.12 12.88 28.20
C GLN A 416 -0.07 14.00 28.15
N GLY A 417 0.38 14.41 26.96
CA GLY A 417 1.45 15.40 26.80
C GLY A 417 2.83 14.90 27.24
N LEU A 418 3.05 13.58 27.23
CA LEU A 418 4.31 12.92 27.57
C LEU A 418 5.00 12.39 26.30
N ALA A 419 6.32 12.30 26.34
CA ALA A 419 7.12 11.64 25.31
C ALA A 419 7.54 10.23 25.75
N VAL A 420 7.99 9.41 24.80
CA VAL A 420 8.61 8.11 25.07
C VAL A 420 10.04 8.15 24.55
N ASP A 421 10.98 7.67 25.35
CA ASP A 421 12.36 7.46 24.92
C ASP A 421 12.46 6.23 23.99
N VAL A 422 12.25 6.48 22.70
CA VAL A 422 12.27 5.46 21.64
C VAL A 422 13.67 4.90 21.43
N GLU A 423 14.71 5.72 21.59
CA GLU A 423 16.10 5.28 21.44
C GLU A 423 16.50 4.31 22.56
N GLY A 424 16.13 4.61 23.80
CA GLY A 424 16.31 3.69 24.93
C GLY A 424 15.47 2.42 24.81
N PHE A 425 14.26 2.51 24.23
CA PHE A 425 13.47 1.32 23.90
C PHE A 425 14.23 0.44 22.90
N ASN A 426 14.69 1.03 21.79
CA ASN A 426 15.39 0.31 20.73
C ASN A 426 16.69 -0.31 21.26
N SER A 427 17.42 0.40 22.11
CA SER A 427 18.62 -0.11 22.77
C SER A 427 18.30 -1.32 23.66
N SER A 428 17.21 -1.25 24.43
CA SER A 428 16.75 -2.36 25.28
C SER A 428 16.26 -3.55 24.45
N PHE A 429 15.54 -3.28 23.36
CA PHE A 429 15.06 -4.27 22.42
C PHE A 429 16.21 -4.98 21.71
N GLU A 430 17.23 -4.24 21.27
CA GLU A 430 18.43 -4.80 20.67
C GLU A 430 19.21 -5.63 21.67
N ALA A 431 19.44 -5.16 22.89
CA ALA A 431 20.08 -5.93 23.95
C ALA A 431 19.33 -7.24 24.25
N HIS A 432 17.99 -7.20 24.36
CA HIS A 432 17.17 -8.39 24.53
C HIS A 432 17.23 -9.34 23.32
N ARG A 433 17.27 -8.79 22.11
CA ARG A 433 17.47 -9.54 20.87
C ARG A 433 18.87 -10.17 20.82
N GLU A 434 19.90 -9.52 21.37
CA GLU A 434 21.25 -10.05 21.48
C GLU A 434 21.36 -11.19 22.49
N ILE A 435 20.67 -11.07 23.63
CA ILE A 435 20.52 -12.16 24.61
C ILE A 435 19.77 -13.35 23.97
N SER A 436 18.71 -13.10 23.21
CA SER A 436 17.99 -14.12 22.44
C SER A 436 18.79 -14.67 21.25
N ARG A 437 19.76 -13.90 20.72
CA ARG A 437 20.69 -14.27 19.63
C ARG A 437 21.88 -15.08 20.08
N GLN A 438 22.13 -15.25 21.39
CA GLN A 438 23.00 -16.35 21.85
C GLN A 438 22.41 -17.73 21.51
N GLY A 439 21.17 -17.78 20.99
CA GLY A 439 20.56 -18.95 20.35
C GLY A 439 20.47 -18.95 18.82
N VAL A 440 20.26 -17.84 18.10
CA VAL A 440 20.04 -17.86 16.63
C VAL A 440 20.33 -16.51 15.93
N ASP A 441 21.38 -16.50 15.10
CA ASP A 441 21.69 -15.66 13.92
C ASP A 441 21.67 -14.11 13.93
N ARG A 442 22.88 -13.57 13.81
CA ARG A 442 23.22 -12.21 13.34
C ARG A 442 23.29 -12.15 11.80
N ALA A 443 22.21 -11.73 11.14
CA ALA A 443 22.20 -11.03 9.83
C ALA A 443 20.76 -10.60 9.48
N PHE A 444 20.57 -9.77 8.45
CA PHE A 444 19.28 -9.36 7.84
C PHE A 444 18.55 -8.15 8.47
N LYS A 445 18.88 -6.94 7.95
CA LYS A 445 17.98 -5.77 7.93
C LYS A 445 17.18 -5.80 6.61
N GLY A 446 15.94 -5.30 6.63
CA GLY A 446 15.08 -5.25 5.44
C GLY A 446 15.50 -4.12 4.52
N GLY A 447 16.05 -4.47 3.35
CA GLY A 447 16.29 -3.53 2.27
C GLY A 447 15.04 -3.28 1.43
N LEU A 448 14.88 -2.04 0.97
CA LEU A 448 14.04 -1.69 -0.17
C LEU A 448 14.69 -2.28 -1.42
N ALA A 449 13.91 -2.36 -2.47
CA ALA A 449 14.30 -3.04 -3.67
C ALA A 449 14.16 -2.13 -4.88
N ASP A 450 15.04 -2.36 -5.83
CA ASP A 450 15.25 -1.52 -6.99
C ASP A 450 15.04 -2.33 -8.27
N HIS A 451 14.92 -1.68 -9.42
CA HIS A 451 14.92 -2.34 -10.73
C HIS A 451 16.34 -2.65 -11.22
N SER A 452 17.27 -2.98 -10.31
CA SER A 452 18.64 -3.32 -10.70
C SER A 452 18.69 -4.62 -11.50
N GLU A 453 19.81 -4.80 -12.20
CA GLU A 453 20.16 -6.06 -12.85
C GLU A 453 20.05 -7.25 -11.87
N MET A 454 20.45 -7.06 -10.60
CA MET A 454 20.38 -8.10 -9.58
C MET A 454 18.93 -8.45 -9.20
N THR A 455 18.04 -7.47 -9.08
CA THR A 455 16.61 -7.73 -8.85
C THR A 455 16.00 -8.51 -10.02
N THR A 456 16.39 -8.19 -11.26
CA THR A 456 15.95 -8.92 -12.47
C THR A 456 16.42 -10.38 -12.47
N ARG A 457 17.67 -10.63 -12.06
CA ARG A 457 18.20 -11.97 -11.85
C ARG A 457 17.41 -12.72 -10.76
N LEU A 458 17.23 -12.12 -9.59
CA LEU A 458 16.49 -12.71 -8.48
C LEU A 458 15.00 -12.93 -8.78
N HIS A 459 14.41 -12.14 -9.68
CA HIS A 459 13.06 -12.38 -10.19
C HIS A 459 13.00 -13.71 -10.95
N THR A 460 13.91 -13.93 -11.88
CA THR A 460 13.97 -15.19 -12.64
C THR A 460 14.28 -16.37 -11.72
N ALA A 461 15.16 -16.18 -10.73
CA ALA A 461 15.42 -17.19 -9.71
C ALA A 461 14.17 -17.54 -8.87
N THR A 462 13.25 -16.59 -8.66
CA THR A 462 11.99 -16.82 -7.94
C THR A 462 11.09 -17.82 -8.69
N HIS A 463 11.03 -17.75 -10.01
CA HIS A 463 10.25 -18.71 -10.83
C HIS A 463 10.85 -20.12 -10.76
N LEU A 464 12.18 -20.22 -10.88
CA LEU A 464 12.89 -21.49 -10.72
C LEU A 464 12.66 -22.09 -9.33
N LEU A 465 12.73 -21.28 -8.28
CA LEU A 465 12.47 -21.70 -6.90
C LEU A 465 11.02 -22.20 -6.74
N HIS A 466 10.05 -21.45 -7.24
CA HIS A 466 8.64 -21.81 -7.11
C HIS A 466 8.34 -23.16 -7.75
N ARG A 467 8.81 -23.36 -8.98
CA ARG A 467 8.65 -24.65 -9.66
C ARG A 467 9.39 -25.77 -8.94
N SER A 468 10.61 -25.53 -8.47
CA SER A 468 11.39 -26.53 -7.72
C SER A 468 10.69 -26.95 -6.43
N LEU A 469 10.06 -26.01 -5.72
CA LEU A 469 9.26 -26.32 -4.53
C LEU A 469 8.05 -27.21 -4.86
N GLN A 470 7.38 -26.98 -5.99
CA GLN A 470 6.27 -27.84 -6.42
C GLN A 470 6.74 -29.24 -6.80
N ILE A 471 7.90 -29.36 -7.47
CA ILE A 471 8.49 -30.67 -7.82
C ILE A 471 8.83 -31.46 -6.55
N VAL A 472 9.38 -30.80 -5.51
CA VAL A 472 9.85 -31.49 -4.30
C VAL A 472 8.74 -31.72 -3.28
N LEU A 473 7.88 -30.74 -3.05
CA LEU A 473 6.88 -30.78 -1.98
C LEU A 473 5.49 -31.14 -2.49
N GLY A 474 5.18 -30.89 -3.77
CA GLY A 474 3.87 -31.16 -4.39
C GLY A 474 3.09 -29.91 -4.83
N ASP A 475 2.04 -30.12 -5.61
CA ASP A 475 1.26 -29.07 -6.29
C ASP A 475 0.42 -28.18 -5.34
N HIS A 476 0.31 -28.53 -4.06
CA HIS A 476 -0.32 -27.67 -3.06
C HIS A 476 0.52 -26.43 -2.74
N VAL A 477 1.80 -26.41 -3.13
CA VAL A 477 2.68 -25.24 -3.00
C VAL A 477 2.21 -24.15 -3.94
N ARG A 478 1.70 -23.07 -3.34
CA ARG A 478 1.25 -21.86 -4.00
C ARG A 478 1.94 -20.67 -3.35
N GLN A 479 2.43 -19.75 -4.16
CA GLN A 479 2.96 -18.48 -3.68
C GLN A 479 1.91 -17.72 -2.86
N LYS A 480 2.32 -17.21 -1.70
CA LYS A 480 1.54 -16.35 -0.79
C LYS A 480 2.14 -14.96 -0.62
N GLY A 481 3.39 -14.78 -1.04
CA GLY A 481 4.05 -13.49 -1.05
C GLY A 481 5.45 -13.62 -1.63
N SER A 482 5.93 -12.55 -2.27
CA SER A 482 7.32 -12.46 -2.71
C SER A 482 7.84 -11.06 -2.41
N ASN A 483 9.13 -10.96 -2.09
CA ASN A 483 9.83 -9.68 -1.96
C ASN A 483 11.27 -9.91 -2.40
N ILE A 484 11.65 -9.25 -3.49
CA ILE A 484 12.98 -9.33 -4.08
C ILE A 484 13.65 -7.99 -3.85
N THR A 485 14.90 -7.98 -3.40
CA THR A 485 15.76 -6.80 -3.28
C THR A 485 17.07 -7.05 -4.02
N ALA A 486 17.92 -6.05 -4.19
CA ALA A 486 19.26 -6.24 -4.77
C ALA A 486 20.15 -7.21 -3.96
N GLU A 487 19.78 -7.52 -2.71
CA GLU A 487 20.58 -8.37 -1.83
C GLU A 487 20.03 -9.80 -1.72
N ARG A 488 18.72 -10.02 -1.93
CA ARG A 488 18.06 -11.31 -1.67
C ARG A 488 16.67 -11.42 -2.27
N LEU A 489 16.18 -12.65 -2.38
CA LEU A 489 14.75 -12.92 -2.54
C LEU A 489 14.15 -13.52 -1.26
N ARG A 490 12.88 -13.19 -1.01
CA ARG A 490 12.02 -13.77 0.02
C ARG A 490 10.80 -14.35 -0.68
N PHE A 491 10.57 -15.65 -0.50
CA PHE A 491 9.46 -16.36 -1.12
C PHE A 491 8.60 -17.05 -0.04
N ASP A 492 7.34 -16.65 0.04
CA ASP A 492 6.36 -17.20 0.98
C ASP A 492 5.42 -18.13 0.22
N PHE A 493 5.19 -19.33 0.73
CA PHE A 493 4.41 -20.36 0.05
C PHE A 493 3.56 -21.21 1.00
N THR A 494 2.47 -21.77 0.50
CA THR A 494 1.61 -22.69 1.26
C THR A 494 2.31 -24.02 1.51
N HIS A 495 2.56 -24.31 2.78
CA HIS A 495 3.02 -25.62 3.23
C HIS A 495 2.85 -25.71 4.76
N ASN A 496 2.29 -26.83 5.23
CA ASN A 496 1.93 -26.97 6.65
C ASN A 496 3.10 -27.46 7.53
N ALA A 497 4.11 -28.09 6.93
CA ALA A 497 5.25 -28.66 7.64
C ALA A 497 6.52 -27.82 7.44
N LYS A 498 7.47 -27.98 8.35
CA LYS A 498 8.84 -27.49 8.15
C LYS A 498 9.50 -28.36 7.09
N MET A 499 10.18 -27.74 6.12
CA MET A 499 10.95 -28.50 5.13
C MET A 499 12.11 -29.22 5.82
N THR A 500 12.33 -30.47 5.44
CA THR A 500 13.48 -31.25 5.83
C THR A 500 14.75 -30.72 5.16
N PRO A 501 15.94 -30.94 5.77
CA PRO A 501 17.21 -30.57 5.14
C PRO A 501 17.38 -31.16 3.73
N ASP A 502 16.87 -32.36 3.50
CA ASP A 502 16.92 -33.02 2.19
C ASP A 502 16.00 -32.37 1.15
N GLU A 503 14.81 -31.93 1.55
CA GLU A 503 13.92 -31.17 0.66
C GLU A 503 14.53 -29.82 0.29
N ILE A 504 15.12 -29.09 1.26
CA ILE A 504 15.79 -27.82 0.99
C ILE A 504 16.95 -28.01 0.00
N ARG A 505 17.78 -29.04 0.22
CA ARG A 505 18.90 -29.38 -0.67
C ARG A 505 18.42 -29.71 -2.08
N LYS A 506 17.41 -30.56 -2.23
CA LYS A 506 16.84 -30.92 -3.55
C LYS A 506 16.28 -29.72 -4.28
N VAL A 507 15.60 -28.81 -3.59
CA VAL A 507 15.09 -27.57 -4.19
C VAL A 507 16.26 -26.71 -4.69
N GLU A 508 17.31 -26.53 -3.89
CA GLU A 508 18.49 -25.76 -4.28
C GLU A 508 19.23 -26.41 -5.47
N GLU A 509 19.38 -27.73 -5.49
CA GLU A 509 19.96 -28.49 -6.60
C GLU A 509 19.17 -28.29 -7.90
N LEU A 510 17.84 -28.40 -7.86
CA LEU A 510 16.99 -28.21 -9.04
C LEU A 510 17.09 -26.80 -9.63
N VAL A 511 17.14 -25.76 -8.78
CA VAL A 511 17.30 -24.38 -9.25
C VAL A 511 18.67 -24.22 -9.92
N ASN A 512 19.74 -24.71 -9.30
CA ASN A 512 21.08 -24.63 -9.86
C ASN A 512 21.25 -25.48 -11.13
N ASP A 513 20.54 -26.60 -11.26
CA ASP A 513 20.48 -27.38 -12.49
C ASP A 513 19.84 -26.60 -13.63
N ALA A 514 18.71 -25.92 -13.36
CA ALA A 514 18.08 -25.05 -14.35
C ALA A 514 18.98 -23.87 -14.74
N ILE A 515 19.78 -23.33 -13.82
CA ILE A 515 20.79 -22.30 -14.11
C ILE A 515 21.91 -22.86 -14.99
N ARG A 516 22.48 -24.01 -14.64
CA ARG A 516 23.55 -24.67 -15.42
C ARG A 516 23.13 -25.05 -16.85
N ARG A 517 21.85 -25.35 -17.05
CA ARG A 517 21.27 -25.63 -18.37
C ARG A 517 21.16 -24.39 -19.26
N ASP A 518 21.34 -23.19 -18.71
CA ASP A 518 21.31 -21.93 -19.42
C ASP A 518 20.09 -21.79 -20.35
N LEU A 519 18.91 -22.02 -19.77
CA LEU A 519 17.64 -22.07 -20.47
C LEU A 519 17.24 -20.68 -20.98
N PRO A 520 16.70 -20.57 -22.22
CA PRO A 520 16.18 -19.31 -22.72
C PRO A 520 14.92 -18.90 -21.95
N VAL A 521 14.80 -17.60 -21.66
CA VAL A 521 13.62 -16.99 -21.07
C VAL A 521 12.87 -16.27 -22.18
N VAL A 522 11.67 -16.76 -22.52
CA VAL A 522 10.85 -16.24 -23.61
C VAL A 522 9.57 -15.65 -23.05
N VAL A 523 9.22 -14.45 -23.50
CA VAL A 523 7.94 -13.81 -23.17
C VAL A 523 7.01 -13.83 -24.38
N GLU A 524 5.79 -14.28 -24.16
CA GLU A 524 4.70 -14.23 -25.14
C GLU A 524 3.51 -13.48 -24.53
N GLN A 525 2.79 -12.71 -25.36
CA GLN A 525 1.51 -12.14 -24.97
C GLN A 525 0.38 -12.98 -25.55
N MET A 526 -0.55 -13.44 -24.72
CA MET A 526 -1.68 -14.26 -25.13
C MET A 526 -2.87 -14.08 -24.17
N SER A 527 -4.02 -14.65 -24.49
CA SER A 527 -5.16 -14.61 -23.56
C SER A 527 -4.89 -15.43 -22.30
N LEU A 528 -5.58 -15.12 -21.19
CA LEU A 528 -5.47 -15.93 -19.97
C LEU A 528 -5.91 -17.38 -20.19
N GLU A 529 -6.91 -17.60 -21.05
CA GLU A 529 -7.41 -18.92 -21.39
C GLU A 529 -6.36 -19.72 -22.18
N ASP A 530 -5.71 -19.10 -23.17
CA ASP A 530 -4.61 -19.70 -23.92
C ASP A 530 -3.39 -19.98 -23.04
N ALA A 531 -3.08 -19.08 -22.11
CA ALA A 531 -2.01 -19.29 -21.15
C ALA A 531 -2.27 -20.56 -20.32
N LYS A 532 -3.48 -20.71 -19.78
CA LYS A 532 -3.89 -21.89 -19.01
C LYS A 532 -3.88 -23.16 -19.85
N SER A 533 -4.39 -23.13 -21.08
CA SER A 533 -4.42 -24.29 -21.98
C SER A 533 -3.02 -24.77 -22.35
N ARG A 534 -2.05 -23.86 -22.40
CA ARG A 534 -0.62 -24.15 -22.58
C ARG A 534 0.11 -24.54 -21.29
N GLY A 535 -0.61 -24.77 -20.19
CA GLY A 535 -0.03 -25.18 -18.92
C GLY A 535 0.74 -24.07 -18.19
N ALA A 536 0.53 -22.80 -18.56
CA ALA A 536 1.09 -21.70 -17.79
C ALA A 536 0.43 -21.63 -16.42
N MET A 537 1.24 -21.54 -15.37
CA MET A 537 0.75 -21.27 -14.05
C MET A 537 0.33 -19.79 -13.97
N ALA A 538 -0.97 -19.57 -13.98
CA ALA A 538 -1.58 -18.29 -13.68
C ALA A 538 -1.80 -18.19 -12.17
N LEU A 539 -0.94 -17.44 -11.49
CA LEU A 539 -1.12 -17.17 -10.08
C LEU A 539 -2.23 -16.12 -9.96
N PHE A 540 -3.39 -16.53 -9.41
CA PHE A 540 -4.57 -15.68 -9.19
C PHE A 540 -5.31 -15.31 -10.49
N THR A 541 -6.30 -16.13 -10.86
CA THR A 541 -6.98 -16.09 -12.17
C THR A 541 -7.84 -14.85 -12.43
N THR A 542 -8.09 -14.01 -11.43
CA THR A 542 -8.89 -12.78 -11.48
C THR A 542 -8.05 -11.52 -11.71
N LYS A 543 -6.70 -11.63 -11.74
CA LYS A 543 -5.75 -10.51 -11.81
C LYS A 543 -5.27 -10.12 -13.21
N TYR A 544 -5.84 -10.72 -14.23
CA TYR A 544 -5.33 -10.64 -15.58
C TYR A 544 -6.34 -9.93 -16.46
N GLY A 545 -5.88 -8.89 -17.18
CA GLY A 545 -6.65 -8.35 -18.31
C GLY A 545 -6.86 -9.43 -19.37
N GLU A 546 -7.63 -9.12 -20.43
CA GLU A 546 -7.91 -10.09 -21.50
C GLU A 546 -6.63 -10.70 -22.11
N MET A 547 -5.52 -9.95 -22.09
CA MET A 547 -4.19 -10.36 -22.54
C MET A 547 -3.16 -10.32 -21.40
N VAL A 548 -2.31 -11.34 -21.31
CA VAL A 548 -1.29 -11.52 -20.28
C VAL A 548 0.09 -11.80 -20.86
N LYS A 549 1.15 -11.38 -20.15
CA LYS A 549 2.53 -11.78 -20.44
C LYS A 549 2.83 -13.13 -19.79
N VAL A 550 3.17 -14.12 -20.59
CA VAL A 550 3.59 -15.47 -20.15
C VAL A 550 5.09 -15.60 -20.35
N TYR A 551 5.81 -15.83 -19.27
CA TYR A 551 7.24 -16.11 -19.29
C TYR A 551 7.45 -17.63 -19.24
N SER A 552 8.13 -18.16 -20.26
CA SER A 552 8.59 -19.55 -20.31
C SER A 552 10.11 -19.59 -20.11
N ILE A 553 10.57 -20.31 -19.09
CA ILE A 553 11.99 -20.56 -18.80
C ILE A 553 12.32 -21.96 -19.30
N GLY A 554 12.71 -22.05 -20.58
CA GLY A 554 12.89 -23.32 -21.28
C GLY A 554 11.69 -24.25 -21.12
N ASP A 555 11.97 -25.49 -20.72
CA ASP A 555 10.98 -26.51 -20.36
C ASP A 555 10.67 -26.55 -18.85
N PHE A 556 11.29 -25.67 -18.06
CA PHE A 556 11.33 -25.81 -16.61
C PHE A 556 10.11 -25.15 -15.94
N SER A 557 9.89 -23.87 -16.22
CA SER A 557 8.75 -23.11 -15.68
C SER A 557 8.04 -22.32 -16.76
N ARG A 558 6.73 -22.16 -16.62
CA ARG A 558 5.88 -21.31 -17.45
C ARG A 558 4.88 -20.60 -16.55
N GLU A 559 5.00 -19.29 -16.41
CA GLU A 559 4.24 -18.51 -15.44
C GLU A 559 3.76 -17.19 -16.06
N VAL A 560 2.58 -16.75 -15.64
CA VAL A 560 2.06 -15.44 -16.03
C VAL A 560 2.67 -14.39 -15.10
N CYS A 561 3.49 -13.49 -15.62
CA CYS A 561 4.24 -12.49 -14.84
C CYS A 561 4.41 -11.17 -15.61
N GLY A 562 4.39 -10.05 -14.89
CA GLY A 562 4.58 -8.71 -15.45
C GLY A 562 5.92 -8.05 -15.10
N GLY A 563 6.81 -8.72 -14.36
CA GLY A 563 8.09 -8.13 -13.94
C GLY A 563 9.25 -8.40 -14.90
N PRO A 564 10.40 -7.74 -14.69
CA PRO A 564 11.57 -7.92 -15.53
C PRO A 564 12.23 -9.28 -15.31
N HIS A 565 12.76 -9.87 -16.38
CA HIS A 565 13.48 -11.14 -16.37
C HIS A 565 14.79 -11.06 -17.16
N VAL A 566 15.75 -11.93 -16.81
CA VAL A 566 16.97 -12.12 -17.61
C VAL A 566 16.64 -12.82 -18.93
N SER A 567 17.53 -12.76 -19.90
CA SER A 567 17.31 -13.41 -21.20
C SER A 567 17.58 -14.93 -21.14
N ARG A 568 18.49 -15.36 -20.26
CA ARG A 568 18.84 -16.77 -20.06
C ARG A 568 19.17 -17.07 -18.60
N THR A 569 18.92 -18.30 -18.15
CA THR A 569 19.16 -18.67 -16.74
C THR A 569 20.64 -18.72 -16.36
N GLY A 570 21.58 -18.83 -17.32
CA GLY A 570 23.01 -18.79 -17.04
C GLY A 570 23.50 -17.45 -16.48
N GLU A 571 22.73 -16.37 -16.66
CA GLU A 571 23.02 -15.04 -16.12
C GLU A 571 22.86 -14.96 -14.58
N LEU A 572 22.28 -16.00 -13.96
CA LEU A 572 21.91 -15.97 -12.54
C LEU A 572 23.06 -16.29 -11.59
N GLY A 573 24.17 -16.89 -12.06
CA GLY A 573 25.26 -17.32 -11.19
C GLY A 573 24.92 -18.59 -10.41
N ARG A 574 25.08 -18.58 -9.07
CA ARG A 574 24.72 -19.71 -8.20
C ARG A 574 23.61 -19.34 -7.23
N PHE A 575 22.57 -20.16 -7.15
CA PHE A 575 21.47 -19.98 -6.21
C PHE A 575 21.73 -20.68 -4.88
N ARG A 576 21.44 -20.01 -3.77
CA ARG A 576 21.54 -20.59 -2.42
C ARG A 576 20.36 -20.21 -1.53
N ILE A 577 19.73 -21.21 -0.91
CA ILE A 577 18.76 -21.03 0.16
C ILE A 577 19.50 -20.75 1.46
N VAL A 578 19.28 -19.56 2.01
CA VAL A 578 19.93 -19.11 3.24
C VAL A 578 19.13 -19.52 4.46
N LYS A 579 17.80 -19.47 4.37
CA LYS A 579 16.92 -19.79 5.51
C LYS A 579 15.56 -20.26 5.05
N GLU A 580 15.01 -21.22 5.78
CA GLU A 580 13.62 -21.65 5.72
C GLU A 580 12.98 -21.50 7.12
N GLU A 581 11.82 -20.85 7.21
CA GLU A 581 11.13 -20.59 8.48
C GLU A 581 9.59 -20.56 8.35
N ALA A 582 8.88 -20.74 9.46
CA ALA A 582 7.43 -20.51 9.51
C ALA A 582 7.15 -19.00 9.35
N SER A 583 6.22 -18.64 8.47
CA SER A 583 5.76 -17.26 8.29
C SER A 583 4.48 -16.99 9.08
N SER A 584 3.49 -17.87 8.89
CA SER A 584 2.21 -17.90 9.59
C SER A 584 1.64 -19.33 9.53
N ALA A 585 0.47 -19.57 10.12
CA ALA A 585 -0.17 -20.88 10.06
C ALA A 585 -0.38 -21.31 8.60
N GLY A 586 0.18 -22.46 8.23
CA GLY A 586 0.10 -23.03 6.87
C GLY A 586 0.97 -22.33 5.81
N VAL A 587 1.82 -21.37 6.20
CA VAL A 587 2.70 -20.63 5.28
C VAL A 587 4.16 -20.73 5.74
N ARG A 588 5.03 -21.14 4.82
CA ARG A 588 6.49 -21.20 4.99
C ARG A 588 7.16 -20.09 4.20
N ARG A 589 8.36 -19.71 4.61
CA ARG A 589 9.16 -18.65 4.00
C ARG A 589 10.56 -19.15 3.71
N ILE A 590 11.01 -18.99 2.47
CA ILE A 590 12.39 -19.15 2.05
C ILE A 590 13.03 -17.77 1.86
N ARG A 591 14.27 -17.62 2.32
CA ARG A 591 15.17 -16.52 1.92
C ARG A 591 16.33 -17.12 1.15
N ALA A 592 16.60 -16.57 -0.03
CA ALA A 592 17.66 -17.05 -0.90
C ALA A 592 18.41 -15.88 -1.56
N VAL A 593 19.61 -16.18 -2.04
CA VAL A 593 20.52 -15.22 -2.69
C VAL A 593 21.09 -15.82 -3.98
N LEU A 594 21.63 -14.96 -4.82
CA LEU A 594 22.49 -15.35 -5.94
C LEU A 594 23.94 -14.98 -5.59
N GLU A 595 24.87 -15.88 -5.89
CA GLU A 595 26.31 -15.72 -5.69
C GLU A 595 27.01 -15.70 -7.04
N ASP A 596 27.97 -14.81 -7.21
CA ASP A 596 28.80 -14.78 -8.41
C ASP A 596 29.71 -16.00 -8.46
N VAL A 597 29.77 -16.65 -9.63
CA VAL A 597 30.67 -17.77 -9.85
C VAL A 597 32.02 -17.20 -10.26
N CYS A 598 32.90 -16.90 -9.29
CA CYS A 598 34.31 -16.69 -9.61
C CYS A 598 34.84 -17.95 -10.29
N GLY A 599 35.56 -17.77 -11.40
CA GLY A 599 36.06 -18.86 -12.27
C GLY A 599 36.94 -19.89 -11.54
N PRO A 600 37.25 -21.02 -12.20
CA PRO A 600 37.86 -22.18 -11.55
C PRO A 600 39.21 -21.84 -10.92
N ASP A 601 39.44 -22.41 -9.73
CA ASP A 601 40.71 -22.39 -8.99
C ASP A 601 41.88 -22.69 -9.93
N ILE A 602 42.78 -21.71 -10.10
CA ILE A 602 44.09 -21.92 -10.72
C ILE A 602 44.88 -22.83 -9.76
N PRO A 603 45.32 -24.03 -10.18
CA PRO A 603 46.08 -24.91 -9.31
C PRO A 603 47.37 -24.23 -8.87
N GLN A 604 47.62 -24.20 -7.56
CA GLN A 604 48.91 -23.79 -7.01
C GLN A 604 50.00 -24.70 -7.57
N THR A 605 50.80 -24.18 -8.48
CA THR A 605 52.05 -24.82 -8.91
C THR A 605 53.00 -24.87 -7.73
N GLN A 606 53.29 -26.09 -7.28
CA GLN A 606 54.40 -26.39 -6.37
C GLN A 606 55.71 -25.94 -7.03
N ASN A 607 56.41 -24.99 -6.41
CA ASN A 607 57.82 -24.75 -6.69
C ASN A 607 58.64 -25.84 -5.98
N GLN A 608 59.16 -26.78 -6.77
CA GLN A 608 60.41 -27.49 -6.48
C GLN A 608 61.51 -26.87 -7.34
N GLY A 609 62.65 -26.52 -6.73
CA GLY A 609 63.85 -26.04 -7.42
C GLY A 609 64.35 -24.70 -6.91
#